data_AF-A0A6I3EBE3-F1
#
_entry.id   AF-A0A6I3EBE3-F1
#
_cell.length_a   1.000
_cell.length_b   1.000
_cell.length_c   1.000
_cell.angle_alpha   90.00
_cell.angle_beta   90.00
_cell.angle_gamma   90.00
#
_symmetry.space_group_name_H-M   'P 1'
#
loop_
_entity.id
_entity.type
_entity.pdbx_description
1 polymer ?
#
loop_
_entity_poly.entity_id
_entity_poly.type
_entity_poly.pdbx_seq_one_letter_code
_entity_poly.pdbx_strand_id
1 'polypeptide(L)'
;MGKTITAMNLRKTNIYAGILHLVQMAAVLALSNDFALPVTATYMSGPPGSSFAPPIVLFSTPVGLTVAIFLGLSALAHFIVASPQFFPRYSAGLAAQRNYFRWVEYSISSSVMIVLIAQVTGVAEISAIISIFGVNASMILFGWLQEKYENPGNGGWLPFIFGCITGIVPWVVLMFYVFSIGGASETTAPAFVYGIVFTIFVFFNSFALVQWLQY
;
A
#
# COMPACT_ATOMS: atom_id res chain seq x y z
N MET A 1 -33.05 11.33 -6.78
CA MET A 1 -32.18 11.56 -7.95
C MET A 1 -30.74 11.63 -7.47
N GLY A 2 -29.87 10.72 -7.91
CA GLY A 2 -28.44 10.80 -7.61
C GLY A 2 -27.83 12.05 -8.26
N LYS A 3 -26.86 12.69 -7.60
CA LYS A 3 -26.12 13.81 -8.19
C LYS A 3 -25.43 13.35 -9.48
N THR A 4 -25.60 14.09 -10.58
CA THR A 4 -24.88 13.81 -11.83
C THR A 4 -23.37 13.95 -11.60
N ILE A 5 -22.63 12.86 -11.84
CA ILE A 5 -21.17 12.86 -11.79
C ILE A 5 -20.66 13.54 -13.06
N THR A 6 -19.93 14.64 -12.90
CA THR A 6 -19.29 15.36 -14.01
C THR A 6 -17.78 15.34 -13.82
N ALA A 7 -17.02 15.46 -14.91
CA ALA A 7 -15.56 15.57 -14.84
C ALA A 7 -15.13 16.71 -13.89
N MET A 8 -15.83 17.85 -13.93
CA MET A 8 -15.53 18.99 -13.05
C MET A 8 -15.80 18.68 -11.56
N ASN A 9 -16.85 17.92 -11.25
CA ASN A 9 -17.10 17.45 -9.88
C ASN A 9 -15.97 16.51 -9.41
N LEU A 10 -15.47 15.64 -10.28
CA LEU A 10 -14.31 14.78 -9.97
C LEU A 10 -13.02 15.58 -9.80
N ARG A 11 -12.82 16.67 -10.55
CA ARG A 11 -11.70 17.59 -10.36
C ARG A 11 -11.70 18.21 -8.97
N LYS A 12 -12.85 18.76 -8.56
CA LYS A 12 -13.03 19.34 -7.22
C LYS A 12 -12.80 18.30 -6.13
N THR A 13 -13.31 17.08 -6.33
CA THR A 13 -13.11 15.96 -5.39
C THR A 13 -11.63 15.62 -5.23
N ASN A 14 -10.86 15.55 -6.32
CA ASN A 14 -9.41 15.36 -6.25
C ASN A 14 -8.71 16.50 -5.51
N ILE A 15 -9.10 17.76 -5.73
CA ILE A 15 -8.52 18.90 -4.99
C ILE A 15 -8.78 18.76 -3.49
N TYR A 16 -10.02 18.48 -3.08
CA TYR A 16 -10.35 18.32 -1.66
C TYR A 16 -9.64 17.13 -1.02
N ALA A 17 -9.56 16.00 -1.72
CA ALA A 17 -8.79 14.84 -1.27
C ALA A 17 -7.30 15.16 -1.15
N GLY A 18 -6.72 15.86 -2.13
CA GLY A 18 -5.32 16.29 -2.10
C GLY A 18 -5.01 17.23 -0.92
N ILE A 19 -5.89 18.20 -0.65
CA ILE A 19 -5.76 19.10 0.52
C ILE A 19 -5.83 18.29 1.82
N LEU A 20 -6.78 17.36 1.94
CA LEU A 20 -6.91 16.53 3.13
C LEU A 20 -5.66 15.69 3.41
N HIS A 21 -5.08 15.07 2.38
CA HIS A 21 -3.82 14.35 2.52
C HIS A 21 -2.66 15.28 2.89
N LEU A 22 -2.57 16.46 2.26
CA LEU A 22 -1.52 17.44 2.53
C LEU A 22 -1.57 17.96 3.96
N VAL A 23 -2.77 18.26 4.48
CA VAL A 23 -2.96 18.70 5.87
C VAL A 23 -2.56 17.60 6.85
N GLN A 24 -2.95 16.35 6.58
CA GLN A 24 -2.53 15.21 7.41
C GLN A 24 -1.01 15.00 7.36
N MET A 25 -0.40 15.10 6.19
CA MET A 25 1.06 15.02 6.03
C MET A 25 1.76 16.10 6.88
N ALA A 26 1.31 17.35 6.79
CA ALA A 26 1.86 18.45 7.57
C ALA A 26 1.67 18.24 9.08
N ALA A 27 0.50 17.74 9.50
CA ALA A 27 0.24 17.42 10.90
C ALA A 27 1.15 16.31 11.42
N VAL A 28 1.35 15.23 10.65
CA VAL A 28 2.28 14.14 11.01
C VAL A 28 3.70 14.68 11.14
N LEU A 29 4.19 15.44 10.17
CA LEU A 29 5.54 16.02 10.21
C LEU A 29 5.76 16.97 11.39
N ALA A 30 4.72 17.72 11.79
CA ALA A 30 4.81 18.68 12.88
C ALA A 30 4.67 18.03 14.27
N LEU A 31 4.00 16.88 14.38
CA LEU A 31 3.60 16.28 15.66
C LEU A 31 4.26 14.93 15.95
N SER A 32 4.88 14.28 14.97
CA SER A 32 5.58 13.00 15.17
C SER A 32 6.89 13.18 15.93
N ASN A 33 7.31 12.15 16.65
CA ASN A 33 8.64 12.04 17.25
C ASN A 33 9.61 11.28 16.35
N ASP A 34 10.85 11.10 16.81
CA ASP A 34 11.92 10.42 16.07
C ASP A 34 11.85 8.88 16.16
N PHE A 35 10.66 8.30 16.39
CA PHE A 35 10.49 6.86 16.46
C PHE A 35 10.88 6.20 15.13
N ALA A 36 11.77 5.20 15.21
CA ALA A 36 12.29 4.50 14.05
C ALA A 36 12.33 2.98 14.28
N LEU A 37 12.09 2.23 13.22
CA LEU A 37 12.09 0.76 13.22
C LEU A 37 13.32 0.23 12.48
N PRO A 38 14.06 -0.75 13.03
CA PRO A 38 15.27 -1.24 12.41
C PRO A 38 14.95 -2.04 11.14
N VAL A 39 15.83 -1.90 10.15
CA VAL A 39 15.91 -2.77 8.99
C VAL A 39 17.20 -3.57 9.11
N THR A 40 17.08 -4.89 9.12
CA THR A 40 18.17 -5.81 9.44
C THR A 40 18.53 -6.73 8.28
N ALA A 41 19.73 -7.29 8.32
CA ALA A 41 20.12 -8.43 7.51
C ALA A 41 20.75 -9.51 8.40
N THR A 42 20.50 -10.77 8.05
CA THR A 42 21.07 -11.95 8.71
C THR A 42 21.88 -12.73 7.68
N TYR A 43 23.19 -12.85 7.90
CA TYR A 43 24.09 -13.53 6.98
C TYR A 43 24.48 -14.92 7.49
N MET A 44 24.82 -15.81 6.56
CA MET A 44 25.38 -17.11 6.90
C MET A 44 26.75 -16.95 7.57
N SER A 45 27.00 -17.73 8.61
CA SER A 45 28.29 -17.80 9.30
C SER A 45 28.99 -19.16 9.13
N GLY A 46 28.40 -20.05 8.34
CA GLY A 46 28.91 -21.39 8.02
C GLY A 46 28.26 -21.95 6.75
N PRO A 47 28.42 -23.25 6.45
CA PRO A 47 27.79 -23.90 5.29
C PRO A 47 26.26 -23.74 5.27
N PRO A 48 25.60 -23.78 4.08
CA PRO A 48 24.14 -23.70 3.98
C PRO A 48 23.42 -24.69 4.90
N GLY A 49 22.44 -24.21 5.67
CA GLY A 49 21.66 -25.03 6.60
C GLY A 49 22.28 -25.26 7.99
N SER A 50 23.41 -24.64 8.31
CA SER A 50 24.10 -24.83 9.60
C SER A 50 23.89 -23.68 10.60
N SER A 51 24.51 -22.52 10.36
CA SER A 51 24.55 -21.40 11.31
C SER A 51 24.41 -20.04 10.61
N PHE A 52 23.86 -19.10 11.37
CA PHE A 52 23.67 -17.71 10.96
C PHE A 52 24.33 -16.78 11.98
N ALA A 53 24.94 -15.70 11.50
CA ALA A 53 25.39 -14.61 12.35
C ALA A 53 24.19 -13.90 12.98
N PRO A 54 24.35 -13.25 14.14
CA PRO A 54 23.31 -12.38 14.69
C PRO A 54 22.86 -11.31 13.68
N PRO A 55 21.58 -10.91 13.64
CA PRO A 55 21.12 -9.87 12.73
C PRO A 55 21.87 -8.56 12.95
N ILE A 56 22.28 -7.90 11.87
CA ILE A 56 22.84 -6.54 11.91
C ILE A 56 21.80 -5.53 11.46
N VAL A 57 21.79 -4.35 12.07
CA VAL A 57 20.97 -3.22 11.59
C VAL A 57 21.69 -2.54 10.43
N LEU A 58 21.05 -2.49 9.27
CA LEU A 58 21.55 -1.79 8.09
C LEU A 58 21.24 -0.30 8.16
N PHE A 59 20.00 0.02 8.51
CA PHE A 59 19.47 1.36 8.70
C PHE A 59 18.17 1.29 9.50
N SER A 60 17.58 2.43 9.84
CA SER A 60 16.29 2.50 10.52
C SER A 60 15.29 3.31 9.71
N THR A 61 14.04 2.84 9.64
CA THR A 61 12.93 3.54 9.00
C THR A 61 12.33 4.57 9.98
N PRO A 62 12.46 5.88 9.75
CA PRO A 62 11.80 6.90 10.56
C PRO A 62 10.29 6.88 10.30
N VAL A 63 9.51 6.38 11.26
CA VAL A 63 8.09 6.05 11.04
C VAL A 63 7.27 7.30 10.72
N GLY A 64 7.46 8.41 11.44
CA GLY A 64 6.75 9.66 11.17
C GLY A 64 6.98 10.17 9.75
N LEU A 65 8.24 10.15 9.28
CA LEU A 65 8.60 10.55 7.93
C LEU A 65 8.00 9.61 6.88
N THR A 66 8.04 8.29 7.09
CA THR A 66 7.49 7.33 6.13
C THR A 66 5.96 7.40 6.06
N VAL A 67 5.27 7.71 7.17
CA VAL A 67 3.83 8.01 7.16
C VAL A 67 3.55 9.27 6.33
N ALA A 68 4.33 10.33 6.54
CA ALA A 68 4.22 11.56 5.75
C ALA A 68 4.47 11.29 4.25
N ILE A 69 5.39 10.39 3.89
CA ILE A 69 5.67 10.05 2.49
C ILE A 69 4.43 9.49 1.79
N PHE A 70 3.74 8.49 2.35
CA PHE A 70 2.58 7.93 1.63
C PHE A 70 1.42 8.93 1.54
N LEU A 71 1.21 9.76 2.57
CA LEU A 71 0.22 10.85 2.52
C LEU A 71 0.59 11.88 1.45
N GLY A 72 1.86 12.25 1.37
CA GLY A 72 2.40 13.17 0.37
C GLY A 72 2.29 12.65 -1.05
N LEU A 73 2.52 11.35 -1.27
CA LEU A 73 2.34 10.69 -2.57
C LEU A 73 0.88 10.79 -3.04
N SER A 74 -0.09 10.51 -2.16
CA SER A 74 -1.51 10.65 -2.50
C SER A 74 -1.90 12.10 -2.73
N ALA A 75 -1.42 13.05 -1.91
CA ALA A 75 -1.64 14.49 -2.11
C ALA A 75 -1.12 14.95 -3.48
N LEU A 76 0.11 14.57 -3.81
CA LEU A 76 0.76 14.90 -5.08
C LEU A 76 -0.03 14.33 -6.26
N ALA A 77 -0.41 13.06 -6.23
CA ALA A 77 -1.18 12.44 -7.31
C ALA A 77 -2.53 13.14 -7.53
N HIS A 78 -3.23 13.48 -6.44
CA HIS A 78 -4.48 14.24 -6.51
C HIS A 78 -4.31 15.63 -7.14
N PHE A 79 -3.24 16.36 -6.79
CA PHE A 79 -2.96 17.65 -7.41
C PHE A 79 -2.51 17.53 -8.86
N ILE A 80 -1.72 16.49 -9.20
CA ILE A 80 -1.36 16.19 -10.59
C ILE A 80 -2.63 15.99 -11.41
N VAL A 81 -3.53 15.09 -11.02
CA VAL A 81 -4.74 14.81 -11.82
C VAL A 81 -5.69 16.01 -11.87
N ALA A 82 -5.71 16.87 -10.85
CA ALA A 82 -6.51 18.09 -10.85
C ALA A 82 -5.87 19.28 -11.61
N SER A 83 -4.58 19.20 -11.95
CA SER A 83 -3.85 20.27 -12.64
C SER A 83 -4.37 20.48 -14.07
N PRO A 84 -4.32 21.72 -14.61
CA PRO A 84 -4.74 21.98 -15.99
C PRO A 84 -4.01 21.13 -17.03
N GLN A 85 -2.74 20.78 -16.78
CA GLN A 85 -1.91 20.02 -17.70
C GLN A 85 -2.33 18.56 -17.82
N PHE A 86 -2.68 17.90 -16.71
CA PHE A 86 -2.98 16.46 -16.70
C PHE A 86 -4.47 16.14 -16.61
N PHE A 87 -5.31 17.08 -16.17
CA PHE A 87 -6.75 16.86 -16.05
C PHE A 87 -7.44 16.41 -17.35
N PRO A 88 -7.10 16.93 -18.55
CA PRO A 88 -7.67 16.42 -19.80
C PRO A 88 -7.36 14.93 -20.06
N ARG A 89 -6.14 14.49 -19.71
CA ARG A 89 -5.74 13.08 -19.85
C ARG A 89 -6.44 12.20 -18.84
N TYR A 90 -6.58 12.68 -17.60
CA TYR A 90 -7.33 12.00 -16.55
C TYR A 90 -8.80 11.82 -16.93
N SER A 91 -9.48 12.87 -17.39
CA SER A 91 -10.90 12.81 -17.77
C SER A 91 -11.13 11.92 -19.00
N ALA A 92 -10.25 11.96 -20.00
CA ALA A 92 -10.31 11.07 -21.16
C ALA A 92 -10.10 9.60 -20.75
N GLY A 93 -9.20 9.32 -19.82
CA GLY A 93 -9.00 7.98 -19.24
C GLY A 93 -10.27 7.47 -18.58
N LEU A 94 -10.92 8.28 -17.74
CA LEU A 94 -12.16 7.90 -17.06
C LEU A 94 -13.31 7.66 -18.05
N ALA A 95 -13.42 8.46 -19.12
CA ALA A 95 -14.39 8.22 -20.18
C ALA A 95 -14.18 6.85 -20.86
N ALA A 96 -12.93 6.38 -20.89
CA ALA A 96 -12.55 5.05 -21.34
C ALA A 96 -12.50 4.00 -20.22
N GLN A 97 -13.14 4.25 -19.06
CA GLN A 97 -13.18 3.36 -17.89
C GLN A 97 -11.80 2.99 -17.31
N ARG A 98 -10.86 3.93 -17.34
CA ARG A 98 -9.47 3.70 -16.90
C ARG A 98 -8.95 4.84 -16.03
N ASN A 99 -8.19 4.51 -14.99
CA ASN A 99 -7.46 5.50 -14.20
C ASN A 99 -6.00 5.09 -13.96
N TYR A 100 -5.15 5.38 -14.95
CA TYR A 100 -3.71 5.07 -14.87
C TYR A 100 -2.98 5.82 -13.75
N PHE A 101 -3.41 7.02 -13.39
CA PHE A 101 -2.79 7.81 -12.33
C PHE A 101 -2.94 7.12 -10.97
N ARG A 102 -4.13 6.54 -10.70
CA ARG A 102 -4.39 5.75 -9.48
C ARG A 102 -3.43 4.56 -9.37
N TRP A 103 -3.23 3.82 -10.45
CA TRP A 103 -2.35 2.63 -10.41
C TRP A 103 -0.89 2.99 -10.19
N VAL A 104 -0.40 4.07 -10.81
CA VAL A 104 0.95 4.58 -10.56
C VAL A 104 1.11 4.98 -9.09
N GLU A 105 0.19 5.77 -8.55
CA GLU A 105 0.27 6.20 -7.15
C GLU A 105 0.15 5.03 -6.18
N TYR A 106 -0.88 4.19 -6.29
CA TYR A 106 -1.07 3.05 -5.39
C TYR A 106 0.10 2.07 -5.42
N SER A 107 0.80 1.91 -6.55
CA SER A 107 1.91 0.95 -6.66
C SER A 107 3.07 1.34 -5.73
N ILE A 108 3.16 2.62 -5.37
CA ILE A 108 4.18 3.15 -4.46
C ILE A 108 3.56 3.40 -3.08
N SER A 109 2.46 4.17 -2.98
CA SER A 109 1.91 4.59 -1.69
C SER A 109 1.40 3.41 -0.85
N SER A 110 0.65 2.48 -1.45
CA SER A 110 0.17 1.29 -0.74
C SER A 110 1.32 0.34 -0.37
N SER A 111 2.37 0.29 -1.20
CA SER A 111 3.56 -0.53 -0.96
C SER A 111 4.41 0.03 0.19
N VAL A 112 4.55 1.35 0.29
CA VAL A 112 5.16 2.01 1.46
C VAL A 112 4.33 1.74 2.72
N MET A 113 3.00 1.83 2.62
CA MET A 113 2.10 1.61 3.75
C MET A 113 2.17 0.16 4.26
N ILE A 114 2.12 -0.86 3.40
CA ILE A 114 2.20 -2.26 3.84
C ILE A 114 3.57 -2.63 4.42
N VAL A 115 4.65 -2.03 3.91
CA VAL A 115 5.99 -2.15 4.52
C VAL A 115 5.98 -1.61 5.94
N LEU A 116 5.42 -0.42 6.17
CA LEU A 116 5.32 0.14 7.52
C LEU A 116 4.51 -0.76 8.46
N ILE A 117 3.37 -1.29 8.00
CA ILE A 117 2.55 -2.21 8.79
C ILE A 117 3.36 -3.47 9.13
N ALA A 118 4.09 -4.03 8.16
CA ALA A 118 4.97 -5.16 8.38
C ALA A 118 6.03 -4.86 9.45
N GLN A 119 6.71 -3.71 9.37
CA GLN A 119 7.70 -3.32 10.37
C GLN A 119 7.08 -3.15 11.77
N VAL A 120 5.88 -2.56 11.86
CA VAL A 120 5.15 -2.42 13.14
C VAL A 120 4.77 -3.78 13.74
N THR A 121 4.54 -4.80 12.92
CA THR A 121 4.33 -6.18 13.40
C THR A 121 5.63 -6.91 13.77
N GLY A 122 6.81 -6.35 13.43
CA GLY A 122 8.11 -6.93 13.76
C GLY A 122 8.91 -7.47 12.57
N VAL A 123 8.43 -7.30 11.33
CA VAL A 123 9.21 -7.65 10.13
C VAL A 123 10.36 -6.65 9.96
N ALA A 124 11.57 -7.08 10.28
CA ALA A 124 12.77 -6.24 10.17
C ALA A 124 13.69 -6.60 9.00
N GLU A 125 13.62 -7.84 8.50
CA GLU A 125 14.58 -8.35 7.53
C GLU A 125 14.42 -7.68 6.16
N ILE A 126 15.53 -7.19 5.59
CA ILE A 126 15.53 -6.38 4.37
C ILE A 126 14.98 -7.12 3.15
N SER A 127 15.28 -8.41 2.98
CA SER A 127 14.74 -9.20 1.87
C SER A 127 13.22 -9.35 2.00
N ALA A 128 12.69 -9.58 3.21
CA ALA A 128 11.26 -9.62 3.46
C ALA A 128 10.59 -8.27 3.15
N ILE A 129 11.18 -7.15 3.57
CA ILE A 129 10.69 -5.80 3.28
C ILE A 129 10.64 -5.52 1.77
N ILE A 130 11.72 -5.83 1.05
CA ILE A 130 11.78 -5.66 -0.42
C ILE A 130 10.73 -6.54 -1.11
N SER A 131 10.59 -7.80 -0.69
CA SER A 131 9.61 -8.72 -1.26
C SER A 131 8.17 -8.29 -1.00
N ILE A 132 7.85 -7.82 0.21
CA ILE A 132 6.53 -7.29 0.57
C ILE A 132 6.20 -6.07 -0.30
N PHE A 133 7.15 -5.14 -0.46
CA PHE A 133 6.97 -4.00 -1.35
C PHE A 133 6.69 -4.44 -2.80
N GLY A 134 7.52 -5.34 -3.34
CA GLY A 134 7.43 -5.81 -4.72
C GLY A 134 6.14 -6.57 -5.02
N VAL A 135 5.71 -7.46 -4.12
CA VAL A 135 4.48 -8.25 -4.31
C VAL A 135 3.23 -7.38 -4.16
N ASN A 136 3.25 -6.38 -3.26
CA ASN A 136 2.17 -5.42 -3.15
C ASN A 136 2.09 -4.50 -4.38
N ALA A 137 3.22 -4.03 -4.90
CA ALA A 137 3.25 -3.29 -6.17
C ALA A 137 2.68 -4.14 -7.31
N SER A 138 2.99 -5.44 -7.33
CA SER A 138 2.45 -6.39 -8.32
C SER A 138 0.93 -6.52 -8.25
N MET A 139 0.32 -6.57 -7.05
CA MET A 139 -1.13 -6.53 -6.87
C MET A 139 -1.76 -5.32 -7.58
N ILE A 140 -1.16 -4.14 -7.39
CA ILE A 140 -1.63 -2.91 -8.03
C ILE A 140 -1.46 -2.96 -9.56
N LEU A 141 -0.31 -3.44 -10.05
CA LEU A 141 -0.06 -3.57 -11.48
C LEU A 141 -1.02 -4.56 -12.15
N PHE A 142 -1.45 -5.61 -11.44
CA PHE A 142 -2.49 -6.51 -11.94
C PHE A 142 -3.87 -5.84 -12.02
N GLY A 143 -4.21 -4.96 -11.08
CA GLY A 143 -5.39 -4.09 -11.20
C GLY A 143 -5.31 -3.16 -12.42
N TRP A 144 -4.13 -2.61 -12.70
CA TRP A 144 -3.91 -1.88 -13.94
C TRP A 144 -4.10 -2.77 -15.18
N LEU A 145 -3.53 -3.97 -15.21
CA LEU A 145 -3.70 -4.89 -16.33
C LEU A 145 -5.19 -5.25 -16.56
N GLN A 146 -5.97 -5.43 -15.49
CA GLN A 146 -7.42 -5.60 -15.57
C GLN A 146 -8.06 -4.42 -16.33
N GLU A 147 -7.77 -3.18 -15.94
CA GLU A 147 -8.32 -2.00 -16.62
C GLU A 147 -7.84 -1.80 -18.05
N LYS A 148 -6.62 -2.24 -18.35
CA LYS A 148 -6.01 -2.05 -19.66
C LYS A 148 -6.55 -3.04 -20.68
N TYR A 149 -6.71 -4.30 -20.31
CA TYR A 149 -6.98 -5.39 -21.25
C TYR A 149 -8.42 -5.91 -21.21
N GLU A 150 -9.14 -5.74 -20.10
CA GLU A 150 -10.51 -6.21 -19.95
C GLU A 150 -11.52 -5.07 -20.01
N ASN A 151 -12.76 -5.40 -20.38
CA ASN A 151 -13.91 -4.49 -20.33
C ASN A 151 -14.97 -5.03 -19.36
N PRO A 152 -15.68 -4.17 -18.60
CA PRO A 152 -16.77 -4.62 -17.73
C PRO A 152 -17.77 -5.53 -18.46
N GLY A 153 -18.12 -6.66 -17.85
CA GLY A 153 -19.06 -7.64 -18.39
C GLY A 153 -18.50 -8.57 -19.48
N ASN A 154 -17.22 -8.47 -19.86
CA ASN A 154 -16.63 -9.36 -20.86
C ASN A 154 -16.22 -10.75 -20.31
N GLY A 155 -16.28 -10.94 -18.99
CA GLY A 155 -15.92 -12.19 -18.31
C GLY A 155 -14.41 -12.42 -18.09
N GLY A 156 -13.56 -11.46 -18.46
CA GLY A 156 -12.12 -11.54 -18.23
C GLY A 156 -11.74 -11.13 -16.81
N TRP A 157 -11.25 -12.08 -16.02
CA TRP A 157 -10.92 -11.88 -14.60
C TRP A 157 -9.49 -12.26 -14.22
N LEU A 158 -8.71 -12.77 -15.18
CA LEU A 158 -7.40 -13.34 -14.91
C LEU A 158 -6.44 -12.34 -14.24
N PRO A 159 -6.33 -11.07 -14.71
CA PRO A 159 -5.52 -10.08 -14.01
C PRO A 159 -6.01 -9.80 -12.59
N PHE A 160 -7.32 -9.63 -12.37
CA PHE A 160 -7.87 -9.44 -11.02
C PHE A 160 -7.52 -10.60 -10.07
N ILE A 161 -7.66 -11.85 -10.53
CA ILE A 161 -7.32 -13.03 -9.73
C ILE A 161 -5.82 -13.03 -9.37
N PHE A 162 -4.93 -12.71 -10.31
CA PHE A 162 -3.50 -12.58 -10.03
C PHE A 162 -3.20 -11.43 -9.07
N GLY A 163 -3.97 -10.35 -9.15
CA GLY A 163 -3.96 -9.26 -8.17
C GLY A 163 -4.32 -9.77 -6.77
N CYS A 164 -5.38 -10.55 -6.62
CA CYS A 164 -5.76 -11.15 -5.33
C CYS A 164 -4.68 -12.11 -4.78
N ILE A 165 -4.10 -12.96 -5.64
CA ILE A 165 -3.05 -13.91 -5.25
C ILE A 165 -1.82 -13.17 -4.73
N THR A 166 -1.36 -12.13 -5.44
CA THR A 166 -0.21 -11.34 -4.98
C THR A 166 -0.57 -10.46 -3.77
N GLY A 167 -1.78 -9.91 -3.76
CA GLY A 167 -2.28 -9.02 -2.70
C GLY A 167 -2.46 -9.70 -1.35
N ILE A 168 -2.75 -11.00 -1.30
CA ILE A 168 -2.91 -11.73 -0.02
C ILE A 168 -1.57 -12.09 0.63
N VAL A 169 -0.47 -12.17 -0.13
CA VAL A 169 0.84 -12.64 0.37
C VAL A 169 1.35 -11.82 1.56
N PRO A 170 1.38 -10.46 1.54
CA PRO A 170 1.81 -9.70 2.70
C PRO A 170 1.00 -10.01 3.95
N TRP A 171 -0.33 -10.16 3.83
CA TRP A 171 -1.21 -10.47 4.97
C TRP A 171 -0.92 -11.83 5.58
N VAL A 172 -0.59 -12.83 4.75
CA VAL A 172 -0.15 -14.13 5.24
C VAL A 172 1.14 -13.99 6.05
N VAL A 173 2.11 -13.19 5.58
CA VAL A 173 3.32 -12.88 6.35
C VAL A 173 2.95 -12.25 7.70
N LEU A 174 2.09 -11.21 7.70
CA LEU A 174 1.70 -10.53 8.94
C LEU A 174 1.05 -11.45 9.97
N MET A 175 0.30 -12.48 9.54
CA MET A 175 -0.33 -13.44 10.47
C MET A 175 0.71 -14.16 11.34
N PHE A 176 1.87 -14.53 10.79
CA PHE A 176 2.92 -15.18 11.58
C PHE A 176 3.44 -14.28 12.70
N TYR A 177 3.56 -12.99 12.42
CA TYR A 177 4.10 -12.02 13.37
C TYR A 177 3.06 -11.59 14.41
N VAL A 178 1.85 -11.24 13.96
CA VAL A 178 0.77 -10.79 14.84
C VAL A 178 0.36 -11.88 15.83
N PHE A 179 0.23 -13.14 15.37
CA PHE A 179 -0.14 -14.26 16.22
C PHE A 179 1.07 -15.01 16.81
N SER A 180 2.30 -14.54 16.54
CA SER A 180 3.54 -15.18 17.01
C SER A 180 3.59 -16.69 16.74
N ILE A 181 3.20 -17.09 15.53
CA ILE A 181 3.08 -18.51 15.15
C ILE A 181 4.45 -19.18 15.21
N GLY A 182 4.60 -20.18 16.09
CA GLY A 182 5.88 -20.87 16.33
C GLY A 182 6.89 -20.06 17.15
N GLY A 183 6.49 -18.91 17.70
CA GLY A 183 7.28 -18.07 18.59
C GLY A 183 7.27 -18.52 20.05
N ALA A 184 8.02 -17.81 20.89
CA ALA A 184 8.05 -18.07 22.34
C ALA A 184 6.69 -17.75 23.00
N SER A 185 6.35 -18.43 24.10
CA SER A 185 5.04 -18.30 24.74
C SER A 185 4.71 -16.89 25.25
N GLU A 186 5.72 -16.02 25.40
CA GLU A 186 5.58 -14.67 25.95
C GLU A 186 5.56 -13.56 24.88
N THR A 187 5.62 -13.90 23.59
CA THR A 187 5.55 -12.90 22.53
C THR A 187 4.10 -12.55 22.21
N THR A 188 3.68 -11.35 22.60
CA THR A 188 2.36 -10.80 22.27
C THR A 188 2.50 -9.43 21.62
N ALA A 189 1.90 -9.24 20.45
CA ALA A 189 1.82 -7.93 19.82
C ALA A 189 0.95 -6.96 20.67
N PRO A 190 1.28 -5.65 20.70
CA PRO A 190 0.41 -4.66 21.35
C PRO A 190 -0.98 -4.58 20.70
N ALA A 191 -2.01 -4.28 21.49
CA ALA A 191 -3.39 -4.23 21.01
C ALA A 191 -3.62 -3.29 19.81
N PHE A 192 -2.91 -2.15 19.76
CA PHE A 192 -3.02 -1.21 18.63
C PHE A 192 -2.54 -1.81 17.30
N VAL A 193 -1.59 -2.77 17.34
CA VAL A 193 -1.08 -3.45 16.14
C VAL A 193 -2.18 -4.31 15.52
N TYR A 194 -2.93 -5.05 16.34
CA TYR A 194 -4.11 -5.79 15.87
C TYR A 194 -5.15 -4.86 15.23
N GLY A 195 -5.40 -3.71 15.87
CA GLY A 195 -6.31 -2.69 15.34
C GLY A 195 -5.89 -2.18 13.95
N ILE A 196 -4.61 -1.83 13.78
CA ILE A 196 -4.05 -1.40 12.48
C ILE A 196 -4.19 -2.52 11.44
N VAL A 197 -3.71 -3.73 11.75
CA VAL A 197 -3.72 -4.85 10.80
C VAL A 197 -5.14 -5.18 10.36
N PHE A 198 -6.10 -5.29 11.29
CA PHE A 198 -7.48 -5.61 10.95
C PHE A 198 -8.15 -4.51 10.12
N THR A 199 -8.03 -3.25 10.53
CA THR A 199 -8.70 -2.14 9.83
C THR A 199 -8.13 -1.95 8.43
N ILE A 200 -6.81 -1.99 8.26
CA ILE A 200 -6.20 -1.84 6.94
C ILE A 200 -6.48 -3.07 6.07
N PHE A 201 -6.55 -4.28 6.63
CA PHE A 201 -6.96 -5.47 5.87
C PHE A 201 -8.37 -5.29 5.28
N VAL A 202 -9.32 -4.79 6.07
CA VAL A 202 -10.67 -4.49 5.60
C VAL A 202 -10.64 -3.43 4.49
N PHE A 203 -9.84 -2.37 4.63
CA PHE A 203 -9.70 -1.36 3.58
C PHE A 203 -9.09 -1.93 2.29
N PHE A 204 -8.05 -2.77 2.36
CA PHE A 204 -7.48 -3.42 1.16
C PHE A 204 -8.51 -4.28 0.43
N ASN A 205 -9.31 -5.05 1.18
CA ASN A 205 -10.40 -5.83 0.59
C ASN A 205 -11.48 -4.93 -0.04
N SER A 206 -11.73 -3.75 0.52
CA SER A 206 -12.67 -2.79 -0.09
C SER A 206 -12.17 -2.28 -1.46
N PHE A 207 -10.86 -2.12 -1.66
CA PHE A 207 -10.30 -1.76 -2.98
C PHE A 207 -10.50 -2.88 -4.00
N ALA A 208 -10.26 -4.14 -3.60
CA ALA A 208 -10.54 -5.29 -4.45
C ALA A 208 -12.04 -5.39 -4.78
N LEU A 209 -12.90 -5.18 -3.80
CA LEU A 209 -14.35 -5.17 -3.98
C LEU A 209 -14.81 -4.10 -4.97
N VAL A 210 -14.23 -2.89 -4.92
CA VAL A 210 -14.55 -1.83 -5.89
C VAL A 210 -14.23 -2.26 -7.32
N GLN A 211 -13.07 -2.87 -7.56
CA GLN A 211 -12.74 -3.36 -8.91
C GLN A 211 -13.61 -4.55 -9.32
N TRP A 212 -13.94 -5.45 -8.38
CA TRP A 212 -14.82 -6.57 -8.63
C TRP A 212 -16.25 -6.14 -8.98
N LEU A 213 -16.79 -5.11 -8.33
CA LEU A 213 -18.12 -4.58 -8.66
C LEU A 213 -18.12 -3.76 -9.96
N GLN A 214 -16.96 -3.28 -10.41
CA GLN A 214 -16.82 -2.50 -11.63
C GLN A 214 -16.76 -3.38 -12.89
N TYR A 215 -16.32 -4.64 -12.78
CA TYR A 215 -16.07 -5.56 -13.89
C TYR A 215 -17.12 -6.67 -13.99
#